data_AF-A0A2T1CP63-F1
#
_entry.id   AF-A0A2T1CP63-F1
#
_cell.length_a   1.000
_cell.length_b   1.000
_cell.length_c   1.000
_cell.angle_alpha   90.00
_cell.angle_beta   90.00
_cell.angle_gamma   90.00
#
_symmetry.space_group_name_H-M   'P 1'
#
loop_
_entity.id
_entity.type
_entity.pdbx_description
1 polymer ?
#
loop_
_entity_poly.entity_id
_entity_poly.type
_entity_poly.pdbx_seq_one_letter_code
_entity_poly.pdbx_strand_id
1 'polypeptide(L)'
;MPSSPIKQVEQVNNLELAESVTPKKNKVRIFLSNAIYLPFAYLEKVKRRGENYTLKVILWDDVPLLLLAFSWQATNSVLHGVSIIFLLVSFWCVYELGYYENDYVAEKYESKPKLALTYYAHKSMMRTAYPWLWSLVFGLIGIILLEKTQVIHLPFAILIAQKINFFNPIILTYLSWIIFLVCMRYCFFVYNYANKQTRIWLYIILQSFRYYSFLWVTATNLIGITLLSSQILSRSLLYLVYRYSGGDSNDWPREIPEKVLRCLIFIFMLTSICFGSQSLELWQRWQTWTIIAWCVIQGQGQIKRILLQVKLVAQDGSN
;
A
#
# COMPACT_ATOMS: atom_id res chain seq x y z
N MET A 1 -75.24 -28.48 12.76
CA MET A 1 -75.70 -27.79 11.53
C MET A 1 -74.68 -26.70 11.20
N PRO A 2 -74.33 -26.53 9.91
CA PRO A 2 -72.95 -26.67 9.48
C PRO A 2 -72.29 -25.33 9.14
N SER A 3 -71.00 -25.19 9.48
CA SER A 3 -70.12 -24.19 8.87
C SER A 3 -69.17 -24.89 7.91
N SER A 4 -69.06 -24.30 6.73
CA SER A 4 -68.66 -24.90 5.46
C SER A 4 -67.15 -25.12 5.29
N PRO A 5 -66.75 -26.02 4.37
CA PRO A 5 -65.36 -26.35 4.06
C PRO A 5 -64.89 -25.61 2.81
N ILE A 6 -64.25 -24.43 2.91
CA ILE A 6 -63.58 -23.80 1.75
C ILE A 6 -62.39 -22.99 2.25
N LYS A 7 -61.16 -23.55 2.14
CA LYS A 7 -59.87 -22.85 1.93
C LYS A 7 -58.68 -23.83 2.02
N GLN A 8 -58.70 -24.88 1.20
CA GLN A 8 -57.57 -25.82 1.04
C GLN A 8 -57.13 -26.01 -0.42
N VAL A 9 -57.45 -25.06 -1.32
CA VAL A 9 -57.13 -25.19 -2.76
C VAL A 9 -56.10 -24.16 -3.25
N GLU A 10 -55.55 -23.32 -2.37
CA GLU A 10 -54.62 -22.25 -2.78
C GLU A 10 -53.16 -22.48 -2.33
N GLN A 11 -52.81 -23.72 -1.96
CA GLN A 11 -51.45 -24.09 -1.53
C GLN A 11 -50.75 -25.12 -2.43
N VAL A 12 -51.38 -25.54 -3.53
CA VAL A 12 -50.81 -26.56 -4.45
C VAL A 12 -50.22 -25.95 -5.73
N ASN A 13 -50.54 -24.69 -6.07
CA ASN A 13 -50.07 -24.07 -7.32
C ASN A 13 -48.81 -23.17 -7.21
N ASN A 14 -48.12 -23.15 -6.06
CA ASN A 14 -46.85 -22.41 -5.90
C ASN A 14 -45.63 -23.32 -5.68
N LEU A 15 -45.78 -24.64 -5.79
CA LEU A 15 -44.70 -25.61 -5.64
C LEU A 15 -44.17 -26.15 -6.98
N GLU A 16 -44.78 -25.81 -8.12
CA GLU A 16 -44.35 -26.25 -9.46
C GLU A 16 -43.67 -25.15 -10.30
N LEU A 17 -43.31 -24.00 -9.72
CA LEU A 17 -42.49 -22.97 -10.39
C LEU A 17 -41.10 -22.78 -9.77
N ALA A 18 -40.62 -23.77 -9.01
CA ALA A 18 -39.32 -23.76 -8.34
C ALA A 18 -38.35 -24.84 -8.83
N GLU A 19 -38.63 -25.51 -9.96
CA GLU A 19 -37.70 -26.45 -10.61
C GLU A 19 -37.55 -26.11 -12.10
N SER A 20 -36.55 -25.27 -12.42
CA SER A 20 -35.76 -25.32 -13.68
C SER A 20 -35.07 -24.00 -14.00
N VAL A 21 -34.35 -23.41 -13.03
CA VAL A 21 -33.22 -22.52 -13.35
C VAL A 21 -31.96 -23.19 -12.86
N THR A 22 -31.55 -24.24 -13.57
CA THR A 22 -30.19 -24.74 -13.47
C THR A 22 -29.27 -23.61 -13.95
N PRO A 23 -28.34 -23.09 -13.12
CA PRO A 23 -27.36 -22.15 -13.62
C PRO A 23 -26.54 -22.90 -14.66
N LYS A 24 -26.65 -22.49 -15.93
CA LYS A 24 -25.74 -22.92 -16.99
C LYS A 24 -24.33 -22.85 -16.41
N LYS A 25 -23.74 -24.03 -16.18
CA LYS A 25 -22.31 -24.20 -15.92
C LYS A 25 -21.60 -23.66 -17.15
N ASN A 26 -21.39 -22.35 -17.20
CA ASN A 26 -20.38 -21.74 -18.03
C ASN A 26 -19.09 -22.35 -17.52
N LYS A 27 -18.65 -23.40 -18.21
CA LYS A 27 -17.31 -23.94 -18.18
C LYS A 27 -16.40 -22.77 -18.54
N VAL A 28 -16.05 -21.96 -17.55
CA VAL A 28 -14.93 -21.04 -17.65
C VAL A 28 -13.75 -21.96 -17.88
N ARG A 29 -13.35 -22.10 -19.14
CA ARG A 29 -12.04 -22.66 -19.49
C ARG A 29 -11.04 -21.76 -18.78
N ILE A 30 -10.65 -22.15 -17.58
CA ILE A 30 -9.49 -21.60 -16.91
C ILE A 30 -8.33 -22.10 -17.76
N PHE A 31 -7.95 -21.30 -18.76
CA PHE A 31 -6.68 -21.49 -19.43
C PHE A 31 -5.62 -21.29 -18.36
N LEU A 32 -5.03 -22.40 -17.90
CA LEU A 32 -3.79 -22.40 -17.14
C LEU A 32 -2.69 -21.93 -18.09
N SER A 33 -2.64 -20.63 -18.38
CA SER A 33 -1.45 -20.05 -18.96
C SER A 33 -0.38 -20.09 -17.86
N ASN A 34 0.75 -20.75 -18.10
CA ASN A 34 1.96 -20.56 -17.31
C ASN A 34 2.38 -19.10 -17.46
N ALA A 35 1.77 -18.22 -16.68
CA ALA A 35 2.00 -16.79 -16.76
C ALA A 35 3.38 -16.50 -16.20
N ILE A 36 4.27 -15.98 -17.04
CA ILE A 36 5.54 -15.42 -16.61
C ILE A 36 5.22 -14.22 -15.69
N TYR A 37 5.91 -14.16 -14.55
CA TYR A 37 5.77 -13.04 -13.63
C TYR A 37 6.38 -11.77 -14.23
N LEU A 38 5.62 -10.69 -14.16
CA LEU A 38 6.07 -9.32 -14.41
C LEU A 38 5.78 -8.49 -13.15
N PRO A 39 6.59 -7.45 -12.86
CA PRO A 39 6.30 -6.53 -11.77
C PRO A 39 4.86 -6.03 -11.81
N PHE A 40 4.21 -5.98 -10.64
CA PHE A 40 2.81 -5.57 -10.44
C PHE A 40 1.75 -6.54 -11.00
N ALA A 41 2.14 -7.66 -11.60
CA ALA A 41 1.18 -8.59 -12.22
C ALA A 41 0.26 -9.25 -11.19
N TYR A 42 0.76 -9.59 -10.00
CA TYR A 42 -0.08 -10.21 -8.97
C TYR A 42 -1.07 -9.20 -8.40
N LEU A 43 -0.59 -7.97 -8.19
CA LEU A 43 -1.40 -6.87 -7.71
C LEU A 43 -2.58 -6.58 -8.65
N GLU A 44 -2.33 -6.42 -9.95
CA GLU A 44 -3.36 -6.07 -10.93
C GLU A 44 -4.29 -7.25 -11.29
N LYS A 45 -3.77 -8.47 -11.39
CA LYS A 45 -4.56 -9.62 -11.86
C LYS A 45 -5.31 -10.32 -10.73
N VAL A 46 -4.76 -10.29 -9.51
CA VAL A 46 -5.28 -11.05 -8.37
C VAL A 46 -5.77 -10.13 -7.27
N LYS A 47 -4.88 -9.32 -6.67
CA LYS A 47 -5.18 -8.66 -5.39
C LYS A 47 -6.14 -7.47 -5.52
N ARG A 48 -6.03 -6.69 -6.59
CA ARG A 48 -6.72 -5.40 -6.81
C ARG A 48 -7.29 -5.30 -8.22
N ARG A 49 -7.89 -6.40 -8.68
CA ARG A 49 -8.39 -6.54 -10.05
C ARG A 49 -9.42 -5.45 -10.39
N GLY A 50 -9.15 -4.70 -11.46
CA GLY A 50 -10.03 -3.65 -11.97
C GLY A 50 -9.97 -2.33 -11.19
N GLU A 51 -9.17 -2.23 -10.13
CA GLU A 51 -9.02 -0.99 -9.37
C GLU A 51 -8.01 -0.02 -10.02
N ASN A 52 -7.19 -0.50 -10.97
CA ASN A 52 -6.04 0.21 -11.55
C ASN A 52 -5.07 0.66 -10.45
N TYR A 53 -4.73 -0.25 -9.55
CA TYR A 53 -4.02 0.08 -8.31
C TYR A 53 -2.62 0.62 -8.57
N THR A 54 -1.91 0.08 -9.56
CA THR A 54 -0.58 0.54 -9.98
C THR A 54 -0.64 1.99 -10.43
N LEU A 55 -1.63 2.35 -11.24
CA LEU A 55 -1.78 3.73 -11.68
C LEU A 55 -2.21 4.66 -10.52
N LYS A 56 -3.28 4.30 -9.81
CA LYS A 56 -3.91 5.19 -8.82
C LYS A 56 -3.16 5.28 -7.49
N VAL A 57 -2.50 4.21 -7.07
CA VAL A 57 -1.83 4.15 -5.77
C VAL A 57 -0.32 4.22 -5.94
N ILE A 58 0.27 3.45 -6.87
CA ILE A 58 1.73 3.47 -7.01
C ILE A 58 2.18 4.73 -7.74
N LEU A 59 1.69 4.96 -8.96
CA LEU A 59 2.12 6.11 -9.77
C LEU A 59 1.55 7.44 -9.29
N TRP A 60 0.31 7.48 -8.82
CA TRP A 60 -0.34 8.74 -8.46
C TRP A 60 -0.19 9.11 -6.98
N ASP A 61 0.06 8.15 -6.07
CA ASP A 61 0.20 8.43 -4.64
C ASP A 61 1.64 8.19 -4.17
N ASP A 62 2.16 6.97 -4.29
CA ASP A 62 3.47 6.61 -3.75
C ASP A 62 4.63 7.32 -4.47
N VAL A 63 4.63 7.39 -5.81
CA VAL A 63 5.71 8.03 -6.57
C VAL A 63 5.85 9.51 -6.22
N PRO A 64 4.81 10.37 -6.33
CA PRO A 64 4.94 11.78 -5.96
C PRO A 64 5.34 11.97 -4.50
N LEU A 65 4.83 11.13 -3.60
CA LEU A 65 5.19 11.16 -2.18
C LEU A 65 6.70 10.93 -1.98
N LEU A 66 7.25 9.90 -2.62
CA LEU A 66 8.68 9.58 -2.51
C LEU A 66 9.56 10.62 -3.22
N LEU A 67 9.12 11.16 -4.35
CA LEU A 67 9.84 12.24 -5.03
C LEU A 67 9.89 13.52 -4.18
N LEU A 68 8.78 13.92 -3.58
CA LEU A 68 8.70 15.07 -2.70
C LEU A 68 9.48 14.88 -1.39
N ALA A 69 9.54 13.66 -0.87
CA ALA A 69 10.35 13.35 0.31
C ALA A 69 11.85 13.39 -0.02
N PHE A 70 12.29 12.58 -0.99
CA PHE A 70 13.71 12.31 -1.18
C PHE A 70 14.38 13.15 -2.27
N SER A 71 13.71 13.33 -3.42
CA SER A 71 14.36 13.90 -4.61
C SER A 71 14.42 15.43 -4.58
N TRP A 72 13.60 16.07 -3.74
CA TRP A 72 13.53 17.53 -3.64
C TRP A 72 14.86 18.20 -3.27
N GLN A 73 15.65 17.54 -2.40
CA GLN A 73 16.92 18.08 -1.91
C GLN A 73 18.13 17.63 -2.72
N ALA A 74 17.95 16.74 -3.70
CA ALA A 74 19.06 16.21 -4.48
C ALA A 74 19.52 17.23 -5.53
N THR A 75 20.84 17.39 -5.69
CA THR A 75 21.45 18.27 -6.69
C THR A 75 20.98 17.95 -8.11
N ASN A 76 20.81 16.66 -8.42
CA ASN A 76 20.18 16.19 -9.66
C ASN A 76 18.86 15.48 -9.34
N SER A 77 17.82 16.28 -9.07
CA SER A 77 16.51 15.78 -8.62
C SER A 77 15.84 14.85 -9.62
N VAL A 78 16.06 15.04 -10.92
CA VAL A 78 15.47 14.19 -11.98
C VAL A 78 16.10 12.80 -11.97
N LEU A 79 17.44 12.72 -12.02
CA LEU A 79 18.14 11.44 -11.99
C LEU A 79 17.90 10.70 -10.67
N HIS A 80 17.85 11.43 -9.55
CA HIS A 80 17.48 10.89 -8.25
C HIS A 80 16.03 10.38 -8.24
N GLY A 81 15.11 11.09 -8.89
CA GLY A 81 13.73 10.61 -9.03
C GLY A 81 13.63 9.30 -9.82
N VAL A 82 14.39 9.17 -10.90
CA VAL A 82 14.46 7.94 -11.70
C VAL A 82 15.04 6.78 -10.88
N SER A 83 16.09 7.03 -10.09
CA SER A 83 16.65 5.99 -9.21
C SER A 83 15.64 5.51 -8.16
N ILE A 84 14.90 6.43 -7.54
CA ILE A 84 13.82 6.11 -6.59
C ILE A 84 12.72 5.28 -7.26
N ILE A 85 12.33 5.57 -8.49
CA ILE A 85 11.33 4.77 -9.23
C ILE A 85 11.83 3.34 -9.45
N PHE A 86 13.09 3.15 -9.85
CA PHE A 86 13.65 1.81 -10.02
C PHE A 86 13.72 1.04 -8.70
N LEU A 87 14.12 1.69 -7.61
CA LEU A 87 14.11 1.10 -6.27
C LEU A 87 12.67 0.79 -5.81
N LEU A 88 11.69 1.62 -6.15
CA LEU A 88 10.28 1.36 -5.85
C LEU A 88 9.77 0.11 -6.59
N VAL A 89 10.09 -0.05 -7.88
CA VAL A 89 9.75 -1.27 -8.63
C VAL A 89 10.44 -2.48 -8.00
N SER A 90 11.72 -2.35 -7.64
CA SER A 90 12.49 -3.39 -6.95
C SER A 90 11.81 -3.83 -5.64
N PHE A 91 11.42 -2.86 -4.81
CA PHE A 91 10.69 -3.08 -3.57
C PHE A 91 9.37 -3.82 -3.82
N TRP A 92 8.58 -3.34 -4.78
CA TRP A 92 7.25 -3.88 -5.06
C TRP A 92 7.28 -5.34 -5.53
N CYS A 93 8.32 -5.75 -6.25
CA CYS A 93 8.45 -7.15 -6.66
C CYS A 93 8.48 -8.11 -5.45
N VAL A 94 9.22 -7.76 -4.40
CA VAL A 94 9.26 -8.54 -3.15
C VAL A 94 8.01 -8.31 -2.31
N TYR A 95 7.44 -7.10 -2.33
CA TYR A 95 6.21 -6.78 -1.61
C TYR A 95 5.00 -7.58 -2.14
N GLU A 96 4.92 -7.80 -3.45
CA GLU A 96 3.89 -8.65 -4.07
C GLU A 96 3.98 -10.11 -3.62
N LEU A 97 5.19 -10.64 -3.39
CA LEU A 97 5.34 -11.98 -2.79
C LEU A 97 4.67 -12.05 -1.41
N GLY A 98 4.75 -10.97 -0.63
CA GLY A 98 4.06 -10.85 0.67
C GLY A 98 2.53 -10.91 0.52
N TYR A 99 1.97 -10.26 -0.50
CA TYR A 99 0.53 -10.35 -0.82
C TYR A 99 0.12 -11.73 -1.30
N TYR A 100 0.92 -12.37 -2.14
CA TYR A 100 0.69 -13.75 -2.55
C TYR A 100 0.72 -14.69 -1.34
N GLU A 101 1.72 -14.56 -0.47
CA GLU A 101 1.83 -15.39 0.72
C GLU A 101 0.65 -15.19 1.68
N ASN A 102 0.14 -13.96 1.84
CA ASN A 102 -1.07 -13.73 2.63
C ASN A 102 -2.25 -14.57 2.12
N ASP A 103 -2.45 -14.60 0.79
CA ASP A 103 -3.54 -15.34 0.17
C ASP A 103 -3.30 -16.86 0.24
N TYR A 104 -2.05 -17.31 0.12
CA TYR A 104 -1.64 -18.70 0.31
C TYR A 104 -1.85 -19.19 1.77
N VAL A 105 -1.50 -18.37 2.75
CA VAL A 105 -1.73 -18.67 4.18
C VAL A 105 -3.23 -18.72 4.46
N ALA A 106 -4.02 -17.79 3.90
CA ALA A 106 -5.47 -17.84 4.03
C ALA A 106 -6.05 -19.14 3.45
N GLU A 107 -5.63 -19.55 2.25
CA GLU A 107 -6.03 -20.83 1.63
C GLU A 107 -5.77 -22.03 2.56
N LYS A 108 -4.64 -22.04 3.26
CA LYS A 108 -4.19 -23.20 4.04
C LYS A 108 -4.73 -23.25 5.47
N TYR A 109 -4.93 -22.08 6.11
CA TYR A 109 -5.15 -22.02 7.55
C TYR A 109 -6.46 -21.34 7.97
N GLU A 110 -7.13 -20.58 7.08
CA GLU A 110 -8.42 -19.97 7.42
C GLU A 110 -9.57 -20.95 7.13
N SER A 111 -10.53 -21.05 8.05
CA SER A 111 -11.72 -21.91 7.88
C SER A 111 -12.66 -21.43 6.77
N LYS A 112 -12.66 -20.12 6.49
CA LYS A 112 -13.48 -19.48 5.44
C LYS A 112 -12.64 -18.44 4.69
N PRO A 113 -11.70 -18.87 3.83
CA PRO A 113 -10.79 -17.96 3.15
C PRO A 113 -11.54 -17.10 2.12
N LYS A 114 -11.34 -15.79 2.16
CA LYS A 114 -11.90 -14.84 1.19
C LYS A 114 -10.93 -14.64 0.02
N LEU A 115 -10.90 -15.59 -0.92
CA LEU A 115 -9.98 -15.59 -2.06
C LEU A 115 -10.72 -15.32 -3.37
N ALA A 116 -10.13 -14.49 -4.24
CA ALA A 116 -10.67 -14.22 -5.56
C ALA A 116 -10.50 -15.44 -6.49
N LEU A 117 -11.42 -15.69 -7.42
CA LEU A 117 -11.28 -16.78 -8.39
C LEU A 117 -9.99 -16.67 -9.23
N THR A 118 -9.52 -15.44 -9.48
CA THR A 118 -8.27 -15.19 -10.20
C THR A 118 -7.03 -15.63 -9.44
N TYR A 119 -7.09 -15.78 -8.12
CA TYR A 119 -6.00 -16.36 -7.32
C TYR A 119 -5.67 -17.77 -7.81
N TYR A 120 -6.66 -18.64 -7.95
CA TYR A 120 -6.44 -20.02 -8.40
C TYR A 120 -5.89 -20.10 -9.83
N ALA A 121 -6.30 -19.17 -10.70
CA ALA A 121 -5.82 -19.11 -12.07
C ALA A 121 -4.36 -18.61 -12.19
N HIS A 122 -3.89 -17.80 -11.24
CA HIS A 122 -2.59 -17.12 -11.34
C HIS A 122 -1.60 -17.46 -10.21
N LYS A 123 -1.97 -18.26 -9.21
CA LYS A 123 -1.10 -18.56 -8.06
C LYS A 123 0.21 -19.25 -8.45
N SER A 124 0.26 -19.96 -9.57
CA SER A 124 1.49 -20.58 -10.09
C SER A 124 2.53 -19.56 -10.54
N MET A 125 2.12 -18.38 -11.02
CA MET A 125 3.02 -17.29 -11.45
C MET A 125 3.99 -16.87 -10.32
N MET A 126 3.51 -16.90 -9.08
CA MET A 126 4.28 -16.48 -7.90
C MET A 126 5.14 -17.59 -7.29
N ARG A 127 5.02 -18.84 -7.75
CA ARG A 127 5.86 -19.97 -7.29
C ARG A 127 7.20 -20.04 -8.03
N THR A 128 7.77 -18.89 -8.35
CA THR A 128 8.99 -18.77 -9.16
C THR A 128 9.99 -17.82 -8.49
N ALA A 129 11.25 -17.88 -8.91
CA ALA A 129 12.28 -16.93 -8.46
C ALA A 129 12.19 -15.56 -9.17
N TYR A 130 11.27 -15.40 -10.13
CA TYR A 130 11.19 -14.20 -10.96
C TYR A 130 10.96 -12.89 -10.20
N PRO A 131 10.14 -12.82 -9.13
CA PRO A 131 10.00 -11.58 -8.36
C PRO A 131 11.32 -11.14 -7.72
N TRP A 132 12.13 -12.08 -7.23
CA TRP A 132 13.48 -11.77 -6.73
C TRP A 132 14.41 -11.33 -7.85
N LEU A 133 14.40 -12.02 -9.01
CA LEU A 133 15.24 -11.64 -10.14
C LEU A 133 14.95 -10.21 -10.62
N TRP A 134 13.68 -9.87 -10.82
CA TRP A 134 13.28 -8.50 -11.19
C TRP A 134 13.65 -7.50 -10.10
N SER A 135 13.45 -7.85 -8.83
CA SER A 135 13.82 -7.01 -7.70
C SER A 135 15.31 -6.68 -7.71
N LEU A 136 16.17 -7.67 -7.92
CA LEU A 136 17.62 -7.50 -7.98
C LEU A 136 18.04 -6.64 -9.18
N VAL A 137 17.50 -6.91 -10.37
CA VAL A 137 17.81 -6.14 -11.59
C VAL A 137 17.44 -4.66 -11.43
N PHE A 138 16.20 -4.37 -11.02
CA PHE A 138 15.77 -2.99 -10.83
C PHE A 138 16.47 -2.32 -9.65
N GLY A 139 16.80 -3.08 -8.60
CA GLY A 139 17.57 -2.59 -7.46
C GLY A 139 18.96 -2.15 -7.89
N LEU A 140 19.66 -2.96 -8.69
CA LEU A 140 20.99 -2.65 -9.19
C LEU A 140 20.99 -1.39 -10.08
N ILE A 141 20.03 -1.30 -11.02
CA ILE A 141 19.86 -0.11 -11.86
C ILE A 141 19.60 1.13 -10.98
N GLY A 142 18.70 1.03 -10.00
CA GLY A 142 18.40 2.11 -9.06
C GLY A 142 19.63 2.59 -8.31
N ILE A 143 20.43 1.68 -7.75
CA ILE A 143 21.66 2.05 -7.02
C ILE A 143 22.72 2.67 -7.93
N ILE A 144 22.93 2.15 -9.14
CA ILE A 144 23.89 2.74 -10.10
C ILE A 144 23.49 4.17 -10.47
N LEU A 145 22.19 4.44 -10.67
CA LEU A 145 21.70 5.78 -10.96
C LEU A 145 21.77 6.69 -9.73
N LEU A 146 21.51 6.15 -8.53
CA LEU A 146 21.62 6.89 -7.28
C LEU A 146 23.05 7.37 -7.02
N GLU A 147 24.07 6.51 -7.21
CA GLU A 147 25.49 6.89 -7.08
C GLU A 147 25.86 8.12 -7.93
N LYS A 148 25.37 8.16 -9.18
CA LYS A 148 25.62 9.27 -10.10
C LYS A 148 25.05 10.61 -9.65
N THR A 149 24.15 10.62 -8.67
CA THR A 149 23.57 11.85 -8.11
C THR A 149 24.42 12.46 -6.99
N GLN A 150 25.47 11.76 -6.53
CA GLN A 150 26.32 12.15 -5.40
C GLN A 150 25.57 12.33 -4.07
N VAL A 151 24.33 11.80 -3.98
CA VAL A 151 23.52 11.76 -2.76
C VAL A 151 23.48 10.33 -2.22
N ILE A 152 24.65 9.69 -2.08
CA ILE A 152 24.74 8.43 -1.33
C ILE A 152 24.95 8.80 0.13
N HIS A 153 23.91 8.59 0.93
CA HIS A 153 24.03 8.58 2.37
C HIS A 153 23.81 7.13 2.84
N LEU A 154 24.87 6.53 3.38
CA LEU A 154 24.84 5.20 3.99
C LEU A 154 24.88 5.33 5.52
N PRO A 155 23.82 5.78 6.20
CA PRO A 155 23.87 6.00 7.65
C PRO A 155 24.31 4.73 8.41
N PHE A 156 23.88 3.54 7.95
CA PHE A 156 24.28 2.27 8.54
C PHE A 156 25.56 1.68 7.96
N ALA A 157 25.84 1.87 6.67
CA ALA A 157 27.02 1.29 6.06
C ALA A 157 28.29 2.13 6.25
N ILE A 158 28.21 3.41 6.67
CA ILE A 158 29.39 4.22 7.03
C ILE A 158 30.17 3.54 8.17
N LEU A 159 29.50 2.97 9.17
CA LEU A 159 30.15 2.24 10.27
C LEU A 159 30.92 1.00 9.80
N ILE A 160 30.45 0.34 8.74
CA ILE A 160 31.07 -0.85 8.16
C ILE A 160 32.14 -0.45 7.14
N ALA A 161 31.85 0.53 6.28
CA ALA A 161 32.72 1.05 5.24
C ALA A 161 33.99 1.68 5.82
N GLN A 162 33.88 2.42 6.93
CA GLN A 162 35.04 2.98 7.64
C GLN A 162 36.02 1.89 8.13
N LYS A 163 35.51 0.68 8.41
CA LYS A 163 36.35 -0.47 8.80
C LYS A 163 36.81 -1.30 7.62
N ILE A 164 36.16 -1.20 6.46
CA ILE A 164 36.42 -2.03 5.29
C ILE A 164 36.66 -1.13 4.08
N ASN A 165 37.87 -0.57 3.99
CA ASN A 165 38.35 0.27 2.87
C ASN A 165 38.40 -0.45 1.50
N PHE A 166 38.00 -1.72 1.41
CA PHE A 166 38.20 -2.55 0.22
C PHE A 166 36.99 -2.61 -0.73
N PHE A 167 35.77 -2.33 -0.26
CA PHE A 167 34.57 -2.51 -1.09
C PHE A 167 34.16 -1.23 -1.83
N ASN A 168 33.78 -1.40 -3.10
CA ASN A 168 33.15 -0.35 -3.90
C ASN A 168 31.83 0.10 -3.22
N PRO A 169 31.60 1.42 -3.03
CA PRO A 169 30.41 1.95 -2.35
C PRO A 169 29.08 1.53 -3.01
N ILE A 170 29.06 1.36 -4.33
CA ILE A 170 27.88 0.87 -5.08
C ILE A 170 27.52 -0.55 -4.61
N ILE A 171 28.53 -1.43 -4.45
CA ILE A 171 28.31 -2.81 -4.01
C ILE A 171 27.77 -2.81 -2.58
N LEU A 172 28.34 -1.99 -1.69
CA LEU A 172 27.90 -1.93 -0.30
C LEU A 172 26.45 -1.42 -0.18
N THR A 173 26.09 -0.37 -0.92
CA THR A 173 24.72 0.16 -0.97
C THR A 173 23.76 -0.87 -1.55
N TYR A 174 24.17 -1.60 -2.59
CA TYR A 174 23.36 -2.65 -3.19
C TYR A 174 23.16 -3.85 -2.26
N LEU A 175 24.19 -4.29 -1.55
CA LEU A 175 24.07 -5.33 -0.52
C LEU A 175 23.17 -4.87 0.63
N SER A 176 23.29 -3.61 1.06
CA SER A 176 22.37 -3.03 2.04
C SER A 176 20.93 -3.09 1.53
N TRP A 177 20.67 -2.68 0.29
CA TRP A 177 19.33 -2.80 -0.30
C TRP A 177 18.82 -4.26 -0.35
N ILE A 178 19.66 -5.25 -0.65
CA ILE A 178 19.26 -6.66 -0.62
C ILE A 178 18.91 -7.11 0.79
N ILE A 179 19.72 -6.78 1.80
CA ILE A 179 19.45 -7.10 3.20
C ILE A 179 18.10 -6.48 3.62
N PHE A 180 17.81 -5.26 3.17
CA PHE A 180 16.54 -4.59 3.43
C PHE A 180 15.37 -5.41 2.91
N LEU A 181 15.44 -5.84 1.64
CA LEU A 181 14.40 -6.61 0.99
C LEU A 181 14.18 -7.96 1.69
N VAL A 182 15.24 -8.60 2.18
CA VAL A 182 15.15 -9.83 2.99
C VAL A 182 14.47 -9.54 4.34
N CYS A 183 14.85 -8.48 5.04
CA CYS A 183 14.20 -8.07 6.30
C CYS A 183 12.71 -7.77 6.09
N MET A 184 12.36 -7.07 5.01
CA MET A 184 10.97 -6.77 4.65
C MET A 184 10.20 -8.06 4.33
N ARG A 185 10.81 -8.99 3.57
CA ARG A 185 10.21 -10.30 3.27
C ARG A 185 9.94 -11.10 4.54
N TYR A 186 10.86 -11.07 5.50
CA TYR A 186 10.71 -11.71 6.80
C TYR A 186 9.61 -11.03 7.64
N CYS A 187 9.53 -9.70 7.63
CA CYS A 187 8.44 -8.97 8.29
C CYS A 187 7.07 -9.38 7.73
N PHE A 188 6.94 -9.52 6.41
CA PHE A 188 5.73 -10.07 5.79
C PHE A 188 5.42 -11.48 6.22
N PHE A 189 6.43 -12.35 6.30
CA PHE A 189 6.24 -13.71 6.78
C PHE A 189 5.64 -13.70 8.19
N VAL A 190 6.24 -12.96 9.13
CA VAL A 190 5.70 -12.83 10.49
C VAL A 190 4.28 -12.25 10.47
N TYR A 191 4.05 -11.20 9.69
CA TYR A 191 2.72 -10.58 9.53
C TYR A 191 1.68 -11.59 9.02
N ASN A 192 2.01 -12.37 8.00
CA ASN A 192 1.09 -13.31 7.37
C ASN A 192 0.73 -14.48 8.29
N TYR A 193 1.67 -14.96 9.09
CA TYR A 193 1.43 -16.07 10.02
C TYR A 193 0.88 -15.63 11.38
N ALA A 194 0.89 -14.32 11.68
CA ALA A 194 0.26 -13.79 12.89
C ALA A 194 -1.28 -13.84 12.81
N ASN A 195 -1.93 -13.94 13.96
CA ASN A 195 -3.38 -13.85 14.07
C ASN A 195 -3.88 -12.43 13.67
N LYS A 196 -5.18 -12.31 13.37
CA LYS A 196 -5.78 -11.07 12.85
C LYS A 196 -5.62 -9.87 13.79
N GLN A 197 -5.63 -10.07 15.10
CA GLN A 197 -5.47 -9.00 16.10
C GLN A 197 -4.03 -8.48 16.11
N THR A 198 -3.05 -9.39 16.12
CA THR A 198 -1.62 -9.02 16.08
C THR A 198 -1.23 -8.32 14.78
N ARG A 199 -1.87 -8.69 13.64
CA ARG A 199 -1.66 -8.02 12.34
C ARG A 199 -1.98 -6.53 12.36
N ILE A 200 -2.82 -6.05 13.28
CA ILE A 200 -3.12 -4.62 13.44
C ILE A 200 -1.83 -3.85 13.74
N TRP A 201 -1.08 -4.33 14.73
CA TRP A 201 0.17 -3.71 15.18
C TRP A 201 1.31 -3.92 14.19
N LEU A 202 1.42 -5.10 13.58
CA LEU A 202 2.46 -5.36 12.58
C LEU A 202 2.28 -4.55 11.29
N TYR A 203 1.06 -4.06 11.02
CA TYR A 203 0.81 -3.24 9.84
C TYR A 203 1.56 -1.90 9.86
N ILE A 204 1.71 -1.25 11.03
CA ILE A 204 2.49 -0.01 11.12
C ILE A 204 3.95 -0.24 10.74
N ILE A 205 4.52 -1.36 11.19
CA ILE A 205 5.88 -1.78 10.87
C ILE A 205 5.99 -2.02 9.36
N LEU A 206 5.02 -2.70 8.77
CA LEU A 206 4.99 -2.96 7.33
C LEU A 206 4.86 -1.69 6.49
N GLN A 207 4.07 -0.71 6.94
CA GLN A 207 3.99 0.60 6.30
C GLN A 207 5.31 1.37 6.46
N SER A 208 5.97 1.27 7.61
CA SER A 208 7.32 1.82 7.80
C SER A 208 8.31 1.22 6.82
N PHE A 209 8.33 -0.10 6.62
CA PHE A 209 9.15 -0.72 5.57
C PHE A 209 8.82 -0.16 4.18
N ARG A 210 7.55 0.12 3.86
CA ARG A 210 7.18 0.66 2.54
C ARG A 210 7.74 2.05 2.26
N TYR A 211 7.70 2.95 3.22
CA TYR A 211 8.05 4.36 3.00
C TYR A 211 9.45 4.74 3.50
N TYR A 212 9.92 4.12 4.58
CA TYR A 212 11.28 4.33 5.10
C TYR A 212 12.33 3.43 4.48
N SER A 213 11.97 2.49 3.61
CA SER A 213 12.92 1.67 2.84
C SER A 213 14.03 2.49 2.20
N PHE A 214 13.68 3.61 1.56
CA PHE A 214 14.61 4.43 0.82
C PHE A 214 15.63 5.14 1.73
N LEU A 215 15.35 5.29 3.04
CA LEU A 215 16.31 5.82 4.01
C LEU A 215 17.54 4.93 4.22
N TRP A 216 17.47 3.66 3.80
CA TRP A 216 18.64 2.78 3.84
C TRP A 216 19.70 3.14 2.80
N VAL A 217 19.31 3.81 1.71
CA VAL A 217 20.20 4.05 0.56
C VAL A 217 20.34 5.52 0.19
N THR A 218 19.41 6.37 0.61
CA THR A 218 19.46 7.83 0.40
C THR A 218 18.97 8.58 1.64
N ALA A 219 19.35 9.85 1.79
CA ALA A 219 18.88 10.69 2.88
C ALA A 219 17.66 11.52 2.47
N THR A 220 16.90 11.93 3.47
CA THR A 220 15.83 12.93 3.36
C THR A 220 16.01 13.98 4.46
N ASN A 221 15.49 15.19 4.26
CA ASN A 221 15.39 16.18 5.32
C ASN A 221 14.17 15.94 6.22
N LEU A 222 14.07 16.75 7.29
CA LEU A 222 13.01 16.66 8.28
C LEU A 222 11.60 16.81 7.67
N ILE A 223 11.41 17.68 6.68
CA ILE A 223 10.12 17.86 5.98
C ILE A 223 9.71 16.55 5.29
N GLY A 224 10.64 15.89 4.61
CA GLY A 224 10.43 14.59 4.01
C GLY A 224 10.11 13.50 5.04
N ILE A 225 10.83 13.44 6.18
CA ILE A 225 10.51 12.49 7.27
C ILE A 225 9.08 12.71 7.78
N THR A 226 8.67 13.96 7.99
CA THR A 226 7.30 14.30 8.42
C THR A 226 6.26 13.87 7.39
N LEU A 227 6.53 14.05 6.10
CA LEU A 227 5.64 13.57 5.02
C LEU A 227 5.50 12.04 5.06
N LEU A 228 6.61 11.30 5.11
CA LEU A 228 6.58 9.83 5.18
C LEU A 228 5.86 9.35 6.45
N SER A 229 6.11 9.98 7.60
CA SER A 229 5.43 9.69 8.87
C SER A 229 3.92 9.87 8.75
N SER A 230 3.47 10.99 8.18
CA SER A 230 2.05 11.29 8.02
C SER A 230 1.33 10.27 7.11
N GLN A 231 2.02 9.77 6.08
CA GLN A 231 1.51 8.70 5.23
C GLN A 231 1.41 7.37 5.96
N ILE A 232 2.45 6.99 6.72
CA ILE A 232 2.45 5.77 7.53
C ILE A 232 1.31 5.81 8.53
N LEU A 233 1.16 6.92 9.26
CA LEU A 233 0.14 7.09 10.29
C LEU A 233 -1.27 7.10 9.69
N SER A 234 -1.52 7.89 8.65
CA SER A 234 -2.84 7.94 7.99
C SER A 234 -3.29 6.55 7.51
N ARG A 235 -2.42 5.81 6.81
CA ARG A 235 -2.74 4.44 6.37
C ARG A 235 -2.90 3.46 7.51
N SER A 236 -2.11 3.60 8.58
CA SER A 236 -2.22 2.73 9.76
C SER A 236 -3.52 2.97 10.52
N LEU A 237 -3.96 4.22 10.65
CA LEU A 237 -5.24 4.58 11.24
C LEU A 237 -6.41 4.00 10.44
N LEU A 238 -6.40 4.15 9.11
CA LEU A 238 -7.43 3.55 8.25
C LEU A 238 -7.49 2.03 8.39
N TYR A 239 -6.32 1.38 8.46
CA TYR A 239 -6.25 -0.08 8.64
C TYR A 239 -6.73 -0.52 10.03
N LEU A 240 -6.46 0.27 11.07
CA LEU A 240 -6.99 0.05 12.41
C LEU A 240 -8.52 0.09 12.38
N VAL A 241 -9.10 1.16 11.84
CA VAL A 241 -10.56 1.30 11.71
C VAL A 241 -11.14 0.11 10.95
N TYR A 242 -10.60 -0.21 9.77
CA TYR A 242 -11.02 -1.36 8.97
C TYR A 242 -11.07 -2.67 9.77
N ARG A 243 -10.07 -2.94 10.61
CA ARG A 243 -10.02 -4.18 11.40
C ARG A 243 -11.01 -4.18 12.55
N TYR A 244 -11.20 -3.04 13.23
CA TYR A 244 -12.19 -2.92 14.30
C TYR A 244 -13.64 -2.88 13.76
N SER A 245 -13.84 -2.52 12.48
CA SER A 245 -15.14 -2.55 11.81
C SER A 245 -15.54 -3.93 11.24
N GLY A 246 -14.76 -4.98 11.46
CA GLY A 246 -15.09 -6.35 11.04
C GLY A 246 -14.10 -6.95 10.02
N GLY A 247 -13.31 -6.11 9.36
CA GLY A 247 -12.25 -6.55 8.44
C GLY A 247 -12.78 -7.22 7.17
N ASP A 248 -14.00 -6.90 6.72
CA ASP A 248 -14.47 -7.18 5.37
C ASP A 248 -14.16 -6.02 4.43
N SER A 249 -13.95 -6.31 3.14
CA SER A 249 -13.72 -5.30 2.10
C SER A 249 -14.84 -4.24 2.00
N ASN A 250 -16.05 -4.60 2.41
CA ASN A 250 -17.19 -3.68 2.53
C ASN A 250 -17.05 -2.73 3.73
N ASP A 251 -16.31 -3.13 4.77
CA ASP A 251 -16.06 -2.36 5.99
C ASP A 251 -14.86 -1.42 5.85
N TRP A 252 -14.23 -1.37 4.67
CA TRP A 252 -13.15 -0.42 4.44
C TRP A 252 -13.69 1.01 4.61
N PRO A 253 -13.05 1.89 5.42
CA PRO A 253 -13.59 3.19 5.76
C PRO A 253 -13.50 4.17 4.57
N ARG A 254 -14.42 4.04 3.62
CA ARG A 254 -14.50 4.86 2.39
C ARG A 254 -14.84 6.33 2.68
N GLU A 255 -15.46 6.57 3.84
CA GLU A 255 -15.85 7.89 4.31
C GLU A 255 -14.68 8.65 4.91
N ILE A 256 -13.66 7.94 5.44
CA ILE A 256 -12.49 8.59 6.02
C ILE A 256 -11.63 9.18 4.90
N PRO A 257 -11.40 10.50 4.89
CA PRO A 257 -10.70 11.16 3.81
C PRO A 257 -9.18 10.99 3.96
N GLU A 258 -8.65 9.82 3.57
CA GLU A 258 -7.22 9.46 3.75
C GLU A 258 -6.24 10.58 3.37
N LYS A 259 -6.44 11.23 2.22
CA LYS A 259 -5.51 12.24 1.69
C LYS A 259 -5.57 13.54 2.50
N VAL A 260 -6.76 13.91 2.95
CA VAL A 260 -6.96 15.03 3.88
C VAL A 260 -6.35 14.71 5.24
N LEU A 261 -6.59 13.50 5.76
CA LEU A 261 -6.02 13.04 7.03
C LEU A 261 -4.49 13.09 7.01
N ARG A 262 -3.86 12.62 5.93
CA ARG A 262 -2.40 12.77 5.74
C ARG A 262 -1.95 14.23 5.80
N CYS A 263 -2.65 15.11 5.08
CA CYS A 263 -2.34 16.55 5.07
C CYS A 263 -2.41 17.15 6.49
N LEU A 264 -3.47 16.82 7.24
CA LEU A 264 -3.66 17.30 8.60
C LEU A 264 -2.58 16.76 9.55
N ILE A 265 -2.24 15.48 9.47
CA ILE A 265 -1.16 14.89 10.27
C ILE A 265 0.19 15.55 9.92
N PHE A 266 0.46 15.77 8.62
CA PHE A 266 1.67 16.46 8.17
C PHE A 266 1.78 17.88 8.75
N ILE A 267 0.73 18.69 8.61
CA ILE A 267 0.67 20.06 9.13
C ILE A 267 0.83 20.06 10.65
N PHE A 268 0.11 19.17 11.35
CA PHE A 268 0.19 19.04 12.80
C PHE A 268 1.61 18.72 13.26
N MET A 269 2.22 17.65 12.73
CA MET A 269 3.58 17.25 13.08
C MET A 269 4.61 18.35 12.78
N LEU A 270 4.53 18.98 11.60
CA LEU A 270 5.47 20.04 11.21
C LEU A 270 5.34 21.27 12.12
N THR A 271 4.11 21.65 12.47
CA THR A 271 3.83 22.75 13.40
C THR A 271 4.36 22.43 14.80
N SER A 272 4.13 21.21 15.30
CA SER A 272 4.67 20.78 16.60
C SER A 272 6.20 20.86 16.65
N ILE A 273 6.88 20.45 15.57
CA ILE A 273 8.33 20.56 15.46
C ILE A 273 8.77 22.04 15.48
N CYS A 274 8.15 22.90 14.67
CA CYS A 274 8.50 24.32 14.60
C CYS A 274 8.29 25.04 15.95
N PHE A 275 7.20 24.71 16.64
CA PHE A 275 6.91 25.24 17.97
C PHE A 275 7.95 24.77 18.99
N GLY A 276 8.29 23.48 18.97
CA GLY A 276 9.31 22.90 19.86
C GLY A 276 10.73 23.44 19.60
N SER A 277 11.08 23.75 18.35
CA SER A 277 12.38 24.32 17.98
C SER A 277 12.42 25.85 17.99
N GLN A 278 11.30 26.52 18.31
CA GLN A 278 11.15 27.99 18.25
C GLN A 278 11.61 28.61 16.92
N SER A 279 11.41 27.89 15.80
CA SER A 279 11.84 28.32 14.47
C SER A 279 10.77 28.01 13.42
N LEU A 280 10.49 28.99 12.56
CA LEU A 280 9.55 28.85 11.44
C LEU A 280 10.24 28.46 10.13
N GLU A 281 11.53 28.11 10.16
CA GLU A 281 12.32 27.82 8.97
C GLU A 281 11.69 26.73 8.09
N LEU A 282 11.12 25.68 8.68
CA LEU A 282 10.50 24.59 7.93
C LEU A 282 9.27 25.07 7.12
N TRP A 283 8.50 26.03 7.65
CA TRP A 283 7.36 26.63 6.95
C TRP A 283 7.78 27.59 5.84
N GLN A 284 8.99 28.13 5.89
CA GLN A 284 9.53 29.01 4.85
C GLN A 284 10.06 28.24 3.64
N ARG A 285 10.29 26.91 3.77
CA ARG A 285 10.77 26.08 2.66
C ARG A 285 9.65 25.80 1.65
N TRP A 286 9.95 26.00 0.36
CA TRP A 286 9.06 25.69 -0.76
C TRP A 286 8.58 24.23 -0.80
N GLN A 287 9.38 23.31 -0.29
CA GLN A 287 9.00 21.89 -0.18
C GLN A 287 7.71 21.70 0.63
N THR A 288 7.57 22.41 1.75
CA THR A 288 6.39 22.34 2.63
C THR A 288 5.13 22.74 1.89
N TRP A 289 5.15 23.89 1.21
CA TRP A 289 4.00 24.39 0.46
C TRP A 289 3.65 23.50 -0.73
N THR A 290 4.67 22.95 -1.41
CA THR A 290 4.46 22.01 -2.51
C THR A 290 3.79 20.72 -2.03
N ILE A 291 4.20 20.19 -0.88
CA ILE A 291 3.58 19.02 -0.25
C ILE A 291 2.12 19.29 0.13
N ILE A 292 1.84 20.46 0.72
CA ILE A 292 0.47 20.86 1.08
C ILE A 292 -0.38 20.98 -0.18
N ALA A 293 0.10 21.69 -1.21
CA ALA A 293 -0.61 21.84 -2.47
C ALA A 293 -0.90 20.47 -3.12
N TRP A 294 0.09 19.58 -3.17
CA TRP A 294 -0.09 18.22 -3.66
C TRP A 294 -1.12 17.43 -2.84
N CYS A 295 -1.08 17.50 -1.51
CA CYS A 295 -2.09 16.86 -0.66
C CYS A 295 -3.50 17.39 -0.88
N VAL A 296 -3.65 18.71 -1.09
CA VAL A 296 -4.95 19.33 -1.40
C VAL A 296 -5.46 18.88 -2.77
N ILE A 297 -4.61 18.86 -3.79
CA ILE A 297 -4.97 18.37 -5.14
C ILE A 297 -5.42 16.91 -5.08
N GLN A 298 -4.68 16.06 -4.36
CA GLN A 298 -5.04 14.65 -4.15
C GLN A 298 -6.35 14.49 -3.37
N GLY A 299 -6.58 15.36 -2.38
CA GLY A 299 -7.74 15.35 -1.51
C GLY A 299 -8.95 16.11 -2.04
N GLN A 300 -8.88 16.77 -3.20
CA GLN A 300 -9.88 17.75 -3.64
C GLN A 300 -11.32 17.21 -3.66
N GLY A 301 -11.50 15.96 -4.12
CA GLY A 301 -12.82 15.31 -4.13
C GLY A 301 -13.32 14.99 -2.72
N GLN A 302 -12.42 14.65 -1.80
CA GLN A 302 -12.75 14.41 -0.39
C GLN A 302 -13.11 15.72 0.31
N ILE A 303 -12.32 16.78 0.09
CA ILE A 303 -12.57 18.12 0.62
C ILE A 303 -13.92 18.64 0.15
N LYS A 304 -14.23 18.53 -1.15
CA LYS A 304 -15.54 18.94 -1.69
C LYS A 304 -16.68 18.21 -1.00
N ARG A 305 -16.57 16.89 -0.77
CA ARG A 305 -17.60 16.12 -0.06
C ARG A 305 -17.79 16.59 1.39
N ILE A 306 -16.69 16.81 2.12
CA ILE A 306 -16.72 17.32 3.50
C ILE A 306 -17.40 18.69 3.54
N LEU A 307 -16.99 19.61 2.66
CA LEU A 307 -17.56 20.97 2.60
C LEU A 307 -19.06 20.96 2.29
N LEU A 308 -19.52 20.07 1.41
CA LEU A 308 -20.94 19.91 1.10
C LEU A 308 -21.76 19.30 2.25
N GLN A 309 -21.11 18.62 3.20
CA GLN A 309 -21.75 18.03 4.38
C GLN A 309 -21.78 18.96 5.59
N VAL A 310 -21.10 20.13 5.53
CA VAL A 310 -21.13 21.12 6.60
C VAL A 310 -22.55 21.68 6.70
N LYS A 311 -23.27 21.26 7.74
CA LYS A 311 -24.58 21.78 8.13
C LYS A 311 -24.49 22.30 9.56
N LEU A 312 -25.27 23.33 9.88
CA LEU A 312 -25.47 23.71 11.27
C LEU A 312 -26.15 22.54 11.98
N VAL A 313 -25.79 22.29 13.24
CA VAL A 313 -26.42 21.23 14.06
C VAL A 313 -27.95 21.38 14.09
N ALA A 314 -28.44 22.61 14.10
CA ALA A 314 -29.88 22.92 14.04
C ALA A 314 -30.57 22.51 12.71
N GLN A 315 -29.80 22.26 11.65
CA GLN A 315 -30.26 21.81 10.34
C GLN A 315 -29.92 20.33 10.07
N ASP A 316 -29.22 19.70 11.00
CA ASP A 316 -28.85 18.30 10.91
C ASP A 316 -29.93 17.47 11.60
N GLY A 317 -30.82 16.86 10.82
CA GLY A 317 -31.92 16.01 11.30
C GLY A 317 -31.47 14.65 11.87
N SER A 318 -30.21 14.57 12.30
CA SER A 318 -29.58 13.42 12.95
C SER A 318 -29.69 13.47 14.48
N ASN A 319 -30.12 14.62 15.04
CA ASN A 319 -30.45 14.84 16.44
C ASN A 319 -31.96 14.99 16.65
#